data_AF-A8RCY9-F1
#
_entry.id   AF-A8RCY9-F1
#
_cell.length_a   1.000
_cell.length_b   1.000
_cell.length_c   1.000
_cell.angle_alpha   90.00
_cell.angle_beta   90.00
_cell.angle_gamma   90.00
#
_symmetry.space_group_name_H-M   'P 1'
#
loop_
_entity.id
_entity.type
_entity.pdbx_description
1 polymer ?
#
loop_
_entity_poly.entity_id
_entity_poly.type
_entity_poly.pdbx_seq_one_letter_code
_entity_poly.pdbx_strand_id
1 'polypeptide(L)'
;MRTQLEELKKYGYKIYVSDKYTWAYIITSSNNILYIEENHFYGYDVSFEYIPTDGCGDGCSCKGKGQDRIDPTVITIDLESIQKAERNGSNFAWELGAKRYKSVAQWFDRMWCKEDFYKL
;
A
#
# COMPACT_ATOMS: atom_id res chain seq x y z
N MET A 1 -13.64 3.97 -3.88
CA MET A 1 -12.17 3.95 -4.02
C MET A 1 -11.63 5.08 -4.88
N ARG A 2 -11.95 5.14 -6.18
CA ARG A 2 -11.32 6.07 -7.15
C ARG A 2 -11.29 7.55 -6.74
N THR A 3 -12.43 8.13 -6.35
CA THR A 3 -12.50 9.55 -5.94
C THR A 3 -11.59 9.86 -4.75
N GLN A 4 -11.53 8.94 -3.77
CA GLN A 4 -10.66 9.09 -2.60
C GLN A 4 -9.18 9.00 -2.97
N LEU A 5 -8.83 8.13 -3.92
CA LEU A 5 -7.48 8.03 -4.46
C LEU A 5 -7.09 9.31 -5.23
N GLU A 6 -7.96 9.85 -6.09
CA GLU A 6 -7.68 11.10 -6.83
C GLU A 6 -7.30 12.25 -5.88
N GLU A 7 -7.97 12.36 -4.72
CA GLU A 7 -7.66 13.37 -3.72
C GLU A 7 -6.25 13.24 -3.14
N LEU A 8 -5.64 12.05 -3.13
CA LEU A 8 -4.28 11.87 -2.62
C LEU A 8 -3.21 12.41 -3.59
N LYS A 9 -3.52 12.53 -4.89
CA LYS A 9 -2.57 13.06 -5.88
C LYS A 9 -2.14 14.49 -5.57
N LYS A 10 -3.02 15.29 -4.94
CA LYS A 10 -2.70 16.68 -4.53
C LYS A 10 -1.58 16.77 -3.49
N TYR A 11 -1.26 15.65 -2.82
CA TYR A 11 -0.17 15.54 -1.86
C TYR A 11 1.08 14.87 -2.44
N GLY A 12 1.15 14.68 -3.76
CA GLY A 12 2.32 14.14 -4.46
C GLY A 12 2.38 12.61 -4.54
N TYR A 13 1.33 11.92 -4.09
CA TYR A 13 1.22 10.46 -4.25
C TYR A 13 1.01 10.11 -5.72
N LYS A 14 1.69 9.05 -6.20
CA LYS A 14 1.42 8.46 -7.52
C LYS A 14 0.56 7.23 -7.33
N ILE A 15 -0.46 7.07 -8.15
CA ILE A 15 -1.47 6.03 -7.94
C ILE A 15 -1.61 5.21 -9.21
N TYR A 16 -1.62 3.90 -9.04
CA TYR A 16 -1.89 2.93 -10.10
C TYR A 16 -3.15 2.17 -9.70
N VAL A 17 -4.16 2.13 -10.55
CA VAL A 17 -5.45 1.48 -10.28
C VAL A 17 -5.64 0.35 -11.27
N SER A 18 -6.17 -0.78 -10.79
CA SER A 18 -6.49 -1.89 -11.68
C SER A 18 -7.71 -1.57 -12.54
N ASP A 19 -7.69 -1.98 -13.80
CA ASP A 19 -8.84 -1.93 -14.72
C ASP A 19 -9.81 -3.11 -14.53
N LYS A 20 -9.34 -4.20 -13.92
CA LYS A 20 -10.07 -5.46 -13.71
C LYS A 20 -10.52 -5.69 -12.28
N TYR A 21 -9.79 -5.17 -11.30
CA TYR A 21 -9.99 -5.47 -9.89
C TYR A 21 -10.20 -4.20 -9.06
N THR A 22 -10.80 -4.33 -7.88
CA THR A 22 -10.91 -3.22 -6.92
C THR A 22 -9.60 -3.04 -6.13
N TRP A 23 -8.48 -2.98 -6.85
CA TRP A 23 -7.13 -2.89 -6.32
C TRP A 23 -6.45 -1.60 -6.76
N ALA A 24 -5.57 -1.08 -5.93
CA ALA A 24 -4.72 0.04 -6.27
C ALA A 24 -3.36 -0.07 -5.57
N TYR A 25 -2.35 0.54 -6.19
CA TYR A 25 -1.06 0.81 -5.56
C TYR A 25 -0.89 2.31 -5.38
N ILE A 26 -0.46 2.69 -4.18
CA ILE A 26 -0.06 4.06 -3.83
C ILE A 26 1.45 4.10 -3.66
N ILE A 27 2.10 4.93 -4.46
CA ILE A 27 3.50 5.30 -4.29
C ILE A 27 3.56 6.57 -3.45
N THR A 28 4.14 6.46 -2.27
CA THR A 28 4.26 7.57 -1.33
C THR A 28 5.38 8.53 -1.73
N SER A 29 5.41 9.72 -1.11
CA SER A 29 6.49 10.69 -1.30
C SER A 29 7.86 10.15 -0.85
N SER A 30 7.88 9.16 0.04
CA SER A 30 9.09 8.44 0.47
C SER A 30 9.49 7.30 -0.47
N ASN A 31 8.84 7.15 -1.63
CA ASN A 31 8.98 6.02 -2.57
C ASN A 31 8.63 4.65 -1.96
N ASN A 32 7.83 4.62 -0.89
CA ASN A 32 7.24 3.36 -0.42
C ASN A 32 6.03 3.01 -1.27
N ILE A 33 5.67 1.72 -1.28
CA ILE A 33 4.55 1.21 -2.05
C ILE A 33 3.54 0.61 -1.09
N LEU A 34 2.30 1.07 -1.19
CA LEU A 34 1.16 0.52 -0.47
C LEU A 34 0.22 -0.13 -1.47
N TYR A 35 -0.08 -1.40 -1.26
CA TYR A 35 -1.18 -2.09 -1.92
C TYR A 35 -2.48 -1.84 -1.15
N ILE A 36 -3.56 -1.57 -1.88
CA ILE A 36 -4.89 -1.30 -1.33
C ILE A 36 -5.91 -2.15 -2.07
N GLU A 37 -6.76 -2.83 -1.33
CA GLU A 37 -7.91 -3.56 -1.87
C GLU A 37 -9.15 -3.33 -1.04
N GLU A 38 -10.32 -3.46 -1.67
CA GLU A 38 -11.59 -3.43 -0.96
C GLU A 38 -11.73 -4.66 -0.04
N ASN A 39 -12.02 -4.41 1.24
CA ASN A 39 -12.26 -5.45 2.23
C ASN A 39 -13.73 -5.92 2.19
N HIS A 40 -13.95 -7.20 2.47
CA HIS A 40 -15.28 -7.84 2.58
C HIS A 40 -16.27 -7.16 3.54
N PHE A 41 -15.81 -6.40 4.53
CA PHE A 41 -16.63 -5.79 5.59
C PHE A 41 -16.82 -4.28 5.44
N TYR A 42 -16.83 -3.76 4.21
CA TYR A 42 -16.99 -2.35 3.88
C TYR A 42 -15.81 -1.50 4.34
N GLY A 43 -14.72 -1.51 3.56
CA GLY A 43 -13.51 -0.77 3.87
C GLY A 43 -12.38 -1.10 2.91
N TYR A 44 -11.16 -0.75 3.29
CA TYR A 44 -9.98 -1.17 2.55
C TYR A 44 -8.98 -1.88 3.46
N ASP A 45 -8.37 -2.94 2.93
CA ASP A 45 -7.13 -3.48 3.47
C ASP A 45 -5.96 -2.75 2.80
N VAL A 46 -4.92 -2.47 3.60
CA VAL A 46 -3.70 -1.84 3.10
C VAL A 46 -2.51 -2.67 3.55
N SER A 47 -1.65 -2.99 2.59
CA SER A 47 -0.39 -3.71 2.79
C SER A 47 0.78 -2.85 2.35
N PHE A 48 1.89 -2.94 3.06
CA PHE A 48 3.16 -2.31 2.71
C PHE A 48 4.01 -3.31 1.95
N GLU A 49 4.40 -2.96 0.73
CA GLU A 49 5.12 -3.85 -0.18
C GLU A 49 6.64 -3.80 0.04
N TYR A 50 7.28 -4.95 -0.05
CA TYR A 50 8.72 -5.12 0.00
C TYR A 50 9.18 -6.29 -0.87
N ILE A 51 10.50 -6.50 -0.96
CA ILE A 51 11.07 -7.57 -1.79
C ILE A 51 10.81 -8.91 -1.10
N PRO A 52 10.12 -9.86 -1.75
CA PRO A 52 9.90 -11.19 -1.19
C PRO A 52 11.21 -11.96 -1.02
N THR A 53 11.27 -12.78 0.02
CA THR A 53 12.41 -13.65 0.36
C THR A 53 11.90 -14.99 0.88
N ASP A 54 12.77 -16.00 1.00
CA ASP A 54 12.38 -17.36 1.41
C ASP A 54 11.68 -17.47 2.79
N GLY A 55 11.68 -16.40 3.60
CA GLY A 55 10.99 -16.33 4.88
C GLY A 55 9.98 -15.17 5.04
N CYS A 56 9.78 -14.35 4.01
CA CYS A 56 8.87 -13.21 4.05
C CYS A 56 8.19 -13.04 2.68
N GLY A 57 6.86 -12.86 2.69
CA GLY A 57 6.08 -12.58 1.47
C GLY A 57 6.45 -11.25 0.79
N ASP A 58 5.59 -10.77 -0.09
CA ASP A 58 5.75 -9.52 -0.84
C ASP A 58 5.24 -8.28 -0.08
N GLY A 59 4.53 -8.46 1.03
CA GLY A 59 4.11 -7.34 1.87
C GLY A 59 3.64 -7.73 3.25
N CYS A 60 3.31 -6.71 4.05
CA CYS A 60 2.75 -6.87 5.39
C CYS A 60 1.59 -5.91 5.66
N SER A 61 0.65 -6.33 6.51
CA SER A 61 -0.50 -5.50 6.88
C SER A 61 -0.09 -4.18 7.56
N CYS A 62 -0.75 -3.09 7.19
CA CYS A 62 -0.54 -1.76 7.75
C CYS A 62 -1.40 -1.45 8.99
N LYS A 63 -2.15 -2.43 9.53
CA LYS A 63 -3.12 -2.23 10.63
C LYS A 63 -2.49 -1.80 11.96
N GLY A 64 -1.17 -1.93 12.14
CA GLY A 64 -0.46 -1.50 13.35
C GLY A 64 -0.68 -2.38 14.59
N LYS A 65 -0.08 -1.99 15.72
CA LYS A 65 -0.16 -2.69 17.02
C LYS A 65 -0.53 -1.68 18.12
N GLY A 66 -1.21 -2.14 19.18
CA GLY A 66 -1.52 -1.29 20.35
C GLY A 66 -2.42 -0.09 20.04
N GLN A 67 -2.09 1.08 20.61
CA GLN A 67 -2.83 2.34 20.42
C GLN A 67 -2.67 2.94 19.01
N ASP A 68 -1.62 2.54 18.28
CA ASP A 68 -1.38 2.94 16.88
C ASP A 68 -2.14 2.06 15.88
N ARG A 69 -3.02 1.18 16.37
CA ARG A 69 -3.89 0.42 15.48
C ARG A 69 -4.76 1.36 14.65
N ILE A 70 -4.84 1.05 13.37
CA ILE A 70 -5.99 1.43 12.55
C ILE A 70 -7.04 0.36 12.84
N ASP A 71 -8.32 0.74 12.90
CA ASP A 71 -9.39 -0.22 13.20
C ASP A 71 -9.19 -1.48 12.35
N PRO A 72 -9.13 -2.68 12.96
CA PRO A 72 -8.81 -3.92 12.27
C PRO A 72 -9.76 -4.27 11.13
N THR A 73 -10.89 -3.57 11.01
CA THR A 73 -11.94 -3.85 10.03
C THR A 73 -11.92 -2.94 8.79
N VAL A 74 -11.48 -1.67 8.89
CA VAL A 74 -11.68 -0.69 7.80
C VAL A 74 -10.62 0.42 7.82
N ILE A 75 -9.80 0.53 6.77
CA ILE A 75 -9.03 1.76 6.50
C ILE A 75 -9.87 2.67 5.60
N THR A 76 -9.96 3.96 5.90
CA THR A 76 -10.46 4.98 4.96
C THR A 76 -9.32 5.47 4.07
N ILE A 77 -9.62 5.77 2.81
CA ILE A 77 -8.63 6.37 1.89
C ILE A 77 -8.68 7.88 2.08
N ASP A 78 -7.85 8.37 3.01
CA ASP A 78 -7.60 9.78 3.27
C ASP A 78 -6.11 9.97 3.63
N LEU A 79 -5.64 11.22 3.65
CA LEU A 79 -4.22 11.49 3.85
C LEU A 79 -3.68 10.95 5.18
N GLU A 80 -4.41 11.16 6.27
CA GLU A 80 -3.97 10.78 7.61
C GLU A 80 -3.87 9.25 7.73
N SER A 81 -4.90 8.55 7.25
CA SER A 81 -4.97 7.08 7.24
C SER A 81 -3.86 6.46 6.41
N ILE A 82 -3.58 7.00 5.21
CA ILE A 82 -2.48 6.52 4.35
C ILE A 82 -1.10 6.78 4.96
N GLN A 83 -0.89 7.95 5.58
CA GLN A 83 0.36 8.23 6.30
C GLN A 83 0.54 7.30 7.51
N LYS A 84 -0.53 7.02 8.25
CA LYS A 84 -0.50 6.08 9.37
C LYS A 84 -0.22 4.66 8.88
N ALA A 85 -0.83 4.25 7.78
CA ALA A 85 -0.58 2.95 7.15
C ALA A 85 0.89 2.81 6.71
N GLU A 86 1.44 3.83 6.03
CA GLU A 86 2.85 3.85 5.63
C GLU A 86 3.79 3.69 6.82
N ARG A 87 3.57 4.46 7.90
CA ARG A 87 4.38 4.36 9.13
C ARG A 87 4.30 2.97 9.74
N ASN A 88 3.09 2.45 9.92
CA ASN A 88 2.86 1.14 10.53
C ASN A 88 3.49 0.00 9.74
N GLY A 89 3.24 -0.02 8.43
CA GLY A 89 3.80 -1.04 7.53
C GLY A 89 5.32 -0.94 7.43
N SER A 90 5.88 0.28 7.31
CA SER A 90 7.32 0.53 7.32
C SER A 90 7.98 0.01 8.60
N ASN A 91 7.41 0.30 9.77
CA ASN A 91 7.94 -0.15 11.05
C ASN A 91 7.89 -1.67 11.18
N PHE A 92 6.78 -2.30 10.80
CA PHE A 92 6.65 -3.75 10.89
C PHE A 92 7.57 -4.47 9.88
N ALA A 93 7.68 -3.96 8.66
CA ALA A 93 8.65 -4.48 7.68
C ALA A 93 10.10 -4.40 8.20
N TRP A 94 10.43 -3.34 8.95
CA TRP A 94 11.73 -3.23 9.61
C TRP A 94 11.92 -4.27 10.72
N GLU A 95 10.91 -4.49 11.59
CA GLU A 95 10.93 -5.54 12.62
C GLU A 95 11.14 -6.94 12.03
N LEU A 96 10.56 -7.20 10.85
CA LEU A 96 10.71 -8.46 10.11
C LEU A 96 12.08 -8.62 9.44
N GLY A 97 12.90 -7.56 9.39
CA GLY A 97 14.14 -7.55 8.60
C GLY A 97 13.89 -7.61 7.08
N ALA A 98 12.71 -7.17 6.62
CA ALA A 98 12.33 -7.23 5.22
C ALA A 98 13.19 -6.30 4.35
N LYS A 99 13.53 -6.77 3.14
CA LYS A 99 14.31 -5.99 2.18
C LYS A 99 13.40 -5.06 1.40
N ARG A 100 13.60 -3.75 1.48
CA ARG A 100 12.81 -2.77 0.73
C ARG A 100 13.26 -2.66 -0.72
N TYR A 101 12.32 -2.29 -1.58
CA TYR A 101 12.64 -1.86 -2.94
C TYR A 101 13.55 -0.62 -2.91
N LYS A 102 14.58 -0.62 -3.76
CA LYS A 102 15.51 0.51 -3.93
C LYS A 102 14.90 1.64 -4.75
N SER A 103 13.91 1.32 -5.57
CA SER A 103 13.18 2.27 -6.40
C SER A 103 11.82 1.72 -6.80
N VAL A 104 10.91 2.62 -7.15
CA VAL A 104 9.60 2.27 -7.72
C VAL A 104 9.74 1.48 -9.02
N ALA A 105 10.77 1.77 -9.83
CA ALA A 105 11.06 1.02 -11.05
C ALA A 105 11.39 -0.45 -10.75
N GLN A 106 12.19 -0.71 -9.71
CA GLN A 106 12.51 -2.08 -9.29
C GLN A 106 11.25 -2.84 -8.85
N TRP A 107 10.33 -2.17 -8.16
CA TRP A 107 9.04 -2.74 -7.80
C TRP A 107 8.20 -3.04 -9.05
N PHE A 108 8.08 -2.07 -9.95
CA PHE A 108 7.27 -2.17 -11.17
C PHE A 108 7.73 -3.30 -12.10
N ASP A 109 9.04 -3.57 -12.17
CA ASP A 109 9.61 -4.69 -12.95
C ASP A 109 9.21 -6.07 -12.42
N ARG A 110 8.83 -6.17 -11.14
CA ARG A 110 8.41 -7.40 -10.47
C ARG A 110 6.90 -7.53 -10.30
N MET A 111 6.17 -6.46 -10.56
CA MET A 111 4.72 -6.42 -10.41
C MET A 111 4.06 -7.43 -11.36
N TRP A 112 3.26 -8.32 -10.78
CA TRP A 112 2.46 -9.26 -11.55
C TRP A 112 1.30 -8.51 -12.22
N CYS A 113 0.92 -8.91 -13.44
CA CYS A 113 -0.15 -8.30 -14.21
C CYS A 113 -0.07 -6.76 -14.30
N LYS A 114 1.13 -6.20 -14.46
CA LYS A 114 1.33 -4.73 -14.54
C LYS A 114 0.53 -4.06 -15.66
N GLU A 115 0.18 -4.82 -16.70
CA GLU A 115 -0.70 -4.43 -17.80
C GLU A 115 -2.15 -4.15 -17.38
N ASP A 116 -2.59 -4.72 -16.26
CA ASP A 116 -3.93 -4.51 -15.69
C ASP A 116 -4.02 -3.23 -14.88
N PHE A 117 -2.93 -2.46 -14.78
CA PHE A 117 -2.88 -1.24 -13.99
C PHE A 117 -2.58 -0.03 -14.85
N TYR A 118 -3.38 1.01 -14.69
CA TYR A 118 -3.14 2.31 -15.29
C TYR A 118 -2.85 3.35 -14.22
N LYS A 119 -2.09 4.36 -14.59
CA LYS A 119 -1.81 5.49 -13.70
C LYS A 119 -3.04 6.39 -13.63
N LEU A 120 -3.55 6.60 -12.42
CA LEU A 120 -4.71 7.45 -12.14
C LEU A 120 -4.35 8.94 -12.23
#